data_AF-A0A848H129-F1
#
_entry.id   AF-A0A848H129-F1
#
_cell.length_a   1.000
_cell.length_b   1.000
_cell.length_c   1.000
_cell.angle_alpha   90.00
_cell.angle_beta   90.00
_cell.angle_gamma   90.00
#
_symmetry.space_group_name_H-M   'P 1'
#
loop_
_entity.id
_entity.type
_entity.pdbx_description
1 polymer ?
#
loop_
_entity_poly.entity_id
_entity_poly.type
_entity_poly.pdbx_seq_one_letter_code
_entity_poly.pdbx_strand_id
1 'polypeptide(L)'
;MVSAFQSLRIHPDAGDPELAQQQSRFNTLVEDVAQWRAALAEWKERIERYHQSVEPVRRELHAAWREWVFALDHASLQPGLSRAEREQLDEMVRETAAALLQWDDDAGIAAVLARHAEEPSPAPSKQETAAEALLEDLVQDWEQQAAAAAAQREARAAQRRAASVQKRRQQEEQAVSQSLRDVYRRLASALHPDREPDAQQRARKTALMQQANQAYADENLLALLELQLQAEQIDAAHLASVDRRRLQHYVTVLQEQLADLQAETQRLESEFRAATGLAAGRGLQPRKADRMITSEANRLRGELQQLRLQTRALADEGELTAWLRAVRQKG
;
A
#
# COMPACT_ATOMS: atom_id res chain seq x y z
N MET A 1 17.66 -0.21 -21.94
CA MET A 1 18.19 -1.34 -21.18
C MET A 1 17.80 -2.62 -21.88
N VAL A 2 18.63 -3.10 -22.82
CA VAL A 2 18.45 -4.41 -23.44
C VAL A 2 18.57 -5.44 -22.31
N SER A 3 17.50 -6.19 -22.05
CA SER A 3 17.35 -7.08 -20.89
C SER A 3 18.59 -7.95 -20.67
N ALA A 4 19.26 -7.76 -19.54
CA ALA A 4 20.33 -8.63 -19.05
C ALA A 4 19.93 -10.12 -19.00
N PHE A 5 18.62 -10.39 -18.98
CA PHE A 5 18.01 -11.72 -19.02
C PHE A 5 18.18 -12.49 -20.33
N GLN A 6 18.49 -11.83 -21.47
CA GLN A 6 18.77 -12.55 -22.72
C GLN A 6 20.06 -13.39 -22.62
N SER A 7 20.98 -13.03 -21.72
CA SER A 7 22.24 -13.72 -21.49
C SER A 7 22.12 -15.00 -20.66
N LEU A 8 20.96 -15.25 -20.04
CA LEU A 8 20.71 -16.40 -19.16
C LEU A 8 20.08 -17.60 -19.87
N ARG A 9 19.75 -17.48 -21.17
CA ARG A 9 19.08 -18.57 -21.90
C ARG A 9 20.02 -19.75 -22.06
N ILE A 10 19.63 -20.90 -21.52
CA ILE A 10 20.34 -22.17 -21.67
C ILE A 10 19.82 -22.86 -22.95
N HIS A 11 20.72 -23.36 -23.79
CA HIS A 11 20.33 -24.14 -24.96
C HIS A 11 19.85 -25.54 -24.54
N PRO A 12 18.66 -25.99 -25.00
CA PRO A 12 18.18 -27.33 -24.72
C PRO A 12 19.13 -28.41 -25.26
N ASP A 13 19.46 -29.41 -24.44
CA ASP A 13 20.30 -30.53 -24.85
C ASP A 13 19.54 -31.44 -25.84
N ALA A 14 20.07 -31.61 -27.05
CA ALA A 14 19.42 -32.42 -28.09
C ALA A 14 19.52 -33.93 -27.85
N GLY A 15 20.42 -34.39 -26.96
CA GLY A 15 20.67 -35.80 -26.65
C GLY A 15 19.91 -36.32 -25.43
N ASP A 16 19.34 -35.44 -24.60
CA ASP A 16 18.62 -35.80 -23.38
C ASP A 16 17.28 -35.04 -23.26
N PRO A 17 16.15 -35.68 -23.59
CA PRO A 17 14.84 -35.00 -23.64
C PRO A 17 14.35 -34.52 -22.26
N GLU A 18 14.77 -35.17 -21.17
CA GLU A 18 14.38 -34.76 -19.81
C GLU A 18 15.13 -33.50 -19.39
N LEU A 19 16.43 -33.43 -19.71
CA LEU A 19 17.25 -32.24 -19.48
C LEU A 19 16.78 -31.06 -20.34
N ALA A 20 16.47 -31.30 -21.62
CA ALA A 20 15.92 -30.29 -22.53
C ALA A 20 14.63 -29.65 -21.98
N GLN A 21 13.73 -30.47 -21.41
CA GLN A 21 12.50 -29.98 -20.80
C GLN A 21 12.78 -29.08 -19.59
N GLN A 22 13.71 -29.48 -18.72
CA GLN A 22 14.08 -28.69 -17.54
C GLN A 22 14.76 -27.36 -17.93
N GLN A 23 15.62 -27.37 -18.94
CA GLN A 23 16.30 -26.17 -19.47
C GLN A 23 15.28 -25.20 -20.10
N SER A 24 14.31 -25.71 -20.87
CA SER A 24 13.23 -24.89 -21.42
C SER A 24 12.38 -24.25 -20.31
N ARG A 25 12.00 -25.03 -19.29
CA ARG A 25 11.26 -24.51 -18.13
C ARG A 25 12.04 -23.45 -17.37
N PHE A 26 13.34 -23.65 -17.17
CA PHE A 26 14.22 -22.65 -16.57
C PHE A 26 14.20 -21.35 -17.37
N ASN A 27 14.36 -21.41 -18.69
CA ASN A 27 14.33 -20.22 -19.55
C ASN A 27 13.00 -19.47 -19.45
N THR A 28 11.87 -20.17 -19.48
CA THR A 28 10.54 -19.56 -19.30
C THR A 28 10.42 -18.88 -17.94
N LEU A 29 10.84 -19.54 -16.86
CA LEU A 29 10.76 -18.96 -15.52
C LEU A 29 11.65 -17.72 -15.35
N VAL A 30 12.83 -17.70 -15.97
CA VAL A 30 13.70 -16.51 -15.99
C VAL A 30 12.99 -15.33 -16.67
N GLU A 31 12.33 -15.59 -17.81
CA GLU A 31 11.55 -14.57 -18.53
C GLU A 31 10.36 -14.07 -17.71
N ASP A 32 9.61 -14.99 -17.10
CA ASP A 32 8.46 -14.66 -16.26
C ASP A 32 8.87 -13.84 -15.04
N VAL A 33 9.92 -14.24 -14.32
CA VAL A 33 10.44 -13.49 -13.16
C VAL A 33 10.88 -12.09 -13.56
N ALA A 34 11.56 -11.94 -14.70
CA ALA A 34 11.95 -10.63 -15.21
C ALA A 34 10.74 -9.74 -15.51
N GLN A 35 9.71 -10.29 -16.17
CA GLN A 35 8.47 -9.56 -16.46
C GLN A 35 7.73 -9.15 -15.19
N TRP A 36 7.61 -10.05 -14.21
CA TRP A 36 6.93 -9.75 -12.95
C TRP A 36 7.70 -8.75 -12.07
N ARG A 37 9.04 -8.73 -12.12
CA ARG A 37 9.84 -7.67 -11.49
C ARG A 37 9.58 -6.31 -12.12
N ALA A 38 9.54 -6.24 -13.45
CA ALA A 38 9.22 -5.00 -14.15
C ALA A 38 7.79 -4.53 -13.78
N ALA A 39 6.82 -5.44 -13.79
CA ALA A 39 5.45 -5.13 -13.38
C ALA A 39 5.37 -4.64 -11.93
N LEU A 40 6.10 -5.26 -11.00
CA LEU A 40 6.17 -4.83 -9.61
C LEU A 40 6.77 -3.42 -9.49
N ALA A 41 7.86 -3.14 -10.20
CA ALA A 41 8.49 -1.81 -10.19
C ALA A 41 7.55 -0.74 -10.75
N GLU A 42 6.85 -1.02 -11.86
CA GLU A 42 5.84 -0.11 -12.42
C GLU A 42 4.70 0.15 -11.45
N TRP A 43 4.26 -0.85 -10.69
CA TRP A 43 3.23 -0.68 -9.67
C TRP A 43 3.71 0.18 -8.50
N LYS A 44 4.94 -0.02 -8.03
CA LYS A 44 5.55 0.81 -6.99
C LYS A 44 5.63 2.29 -7.42
N GLU A 45 6.12 2.54 -8.63
CA GLU A 45 6.18 3.90 -9.19
C GLU A 45 4.78 4.53 -9.30
N ARG A 46 3.78 3.72 -9.67
CA ARG A 46 2.41 4.20 -9.80
C ARG A 46 1.77 4.56 -8.46
N ILE A 47 2.01 3.77 -7.42
CA ILE A 47 1.56 4.08 -6.05
C ILE A 47 2.24 5.35 -5.56
N GLU A 48 3.53 5.49 -5.80
CA GLU A 48 4.27 6.71 -5.44
C GLU A 48 3.70 7.94 -6.14
N ARG A 49 3.40 7.85 -7.45
CA ARG A 49 2.72 8.91 -8.19
C ARG A 49 1.33 9.23 -7.63
N TYR A 50 0.57 8.22 -7.21
CA TYR A 50 -0.72 8.42 -6.55
C TYR A 50 -0.54 9.22 -5.26
N HIS A 51 0.37 8.82 -4.38
CA HIS A 51 0.67 9.55 -3.15
C HIS A 51 1.12 10.99 -3.45
N GLN A 52 2.02 11.21 -4.40
CA GLN A 52 2.52 12.55 -4.72
C GLN A 52 1.45 13.49 -5.32
N SER A 53 0.45 12.96 -6.03
CA SER A 53 -0.52 13.78 -6.76
C SER A 53 -1.87 13.92 -6.07
N VAL A 54 -2.28 12.95 -5.26
CA VAL A 54 -3.60 12.88 -4.62
C VAL A 54 -3.52 13.25 -3.14
N GLU A 55 -2.54 12.71 -2.41
CA GLU A 55 -2.47 12.86 -0.95
C GLU A 55 -2.29 14.33 -0.47
N PRO A 56 -1.45 15.17 -1.11
CA PRO A 56 -1.38 16.58 -0.75
C PRO A 56 -2.71 17.31 -0.93
N VAL A 57 -3.43 17.03 -2.02
CA VAL A 57 -4.74 17.65 -2.31
C VAL A 57 -5.79 17.18 -1.30
N ARG A 58 -5.75 15.90 -0.90
CA ARG A 58 -6.62 15.37 0.16
C ARG A 58 -6.40 16.09 1.49
N ARG A 59 -5.15 16.33 1.87
CA ARG A 59 -4.82 17.09 3.09
C ARG A 59 -5.26 18.54 3.00
N GLU A 60 -5.05 19.19 1.85
CA GLU A 60 -5.55 20.54 1.62
C GLU A 60 -7.09 20.61 1.67
N LEU A 61 -7.77 19.61 1.13
CA LEU A 61 -9.23 19.52 1.17
C LEU A 61 -9.73 19.31 2.60
N HIS A 62 -9.10 18.44 3.38
CA HIS A 62 -9.43 18.26 4.80
C HIS A 62 -9.23 19.56 5.59
N ALA A 63 -8.11 20.27 5.38
CA ALA A 63 -7.87 21.58 5.98
C ALA A 63 -8.92 22.62 5.55
N ALA A 64 -9.33 22.61 4.28
CA ALA A 64 -10.37 23.52 3.79
C ALA A 64 -11.76 23.19 4.37
N TRP A 65 -12.10 21.91 4.59
CA TRP A 65 -13.32 21.52 5.30
C TRP A 65 -13.32 22.02 6.75
N ARG A 66 -12.18 21.89 7.42
CA ARG A 66 -11.99 22.46 8.75
C ARG A 66 -12.20 23.98 8.75
N GLU A 67 -11.57 24.71 7.82
CA GLU A 67 -11.78 26.17 7.65
C GLU A 67 -13.25 26.51 7.37
N TRP A 68 -13.93 25.72 6.56
CA TRP A 68 -15.33 25.93 6.22
C TRP A 68 -16.26 25.76 7.43
N VAL A 69 -16.03 24.77 8.30
CA VAL A 69 -16.79 24.62 9.56
C VAL A 69 -16.61 25.85 10.47
N PHE A 70 -15.38 26.35 10.62
CA PHE A 70 -15.16 27.59 11.38
C PHE A 70 -15.81 28.81 10.73
N ALA A 71 -15.84 28.89 9.40
CA ALA A 71 -16.50 29.96 8.68
C ALA A 71 -18.02 29.92 8.87
N LEU A 72 -18.63 28.73 8.86
CA LEU A 72 -20.05 28.56 9.17
C LEU A 72 -20.38 28.94 10.62
N ASP A 73 -19.57 28.50 11.58
CA ASP A 73 -19.72 28.88 13.00
C ASP A 73 -19.63 30.40 13.18
N HIS A 74 -18.67 31.06 12.52
CA HIS A 74 -18.60 32.52 12.54
C HIS A 74 -19.80 33.18 11.83
N ALA A 75 -20.26 32.60 10.71
CA ALA A 75 -21.42 33.10 9.98
C ALA A 75 -22.71 33.04 10.82
N SER A 76 -22.94 31.99 11.60
CA SER A 76 -24.16 31.86 12.42
C SER A 76 -24.24 32.92 13.53
N LEU A 77 -23.09 33.46 13.94
CA LEU A 77 -22.98 34.55 14.92
C LEU A 77 -23.21 35.95 14.33
N GLN A 78 -23.30 36.10 13.00
CA GLN A 78 -23.46 37.42 12.38
C GLN A 78 -24.82 38.07 12.74
N PRO A 79 -24.85 39.40 12.93
CA PRO A 79 -26.11 40.15 13.00
C PRO A 79 -26.79 40.15 11.63
N GLY A 80 -28.13 40.25 11.58
CA GLY A 80 -28.89 40.31 10.32
C GLY A 80 -29.54 39.00 9.86
N LEU A 81 -29.06 37.84 10.35
CA LEU A 81 -29.66 36.54 10.03
C LEU A 81 -30.99 36.29 10.74
N SER A 82 -31.99 35.81 9.98
CA SER A 82 -33.25 35.32 10.54
C SER A 82 -33.06 34.03 11.34
N ARG A 83 -34.02 33.69 12.20
CA ARG A 83 -33.99 32.42 12.96
C ARG A 83 -33.86 31.19 12.05
N ALA A 84 -34.55 31.21 10.91
CA ALA A 84 -34.55 30.09 9.98
C ALA A 84 -33.25 29.96 9.18
N GLU A 85 -32.49 31.05 9.01
CA GLU A 85 -31.15 31.05 8.39
C GLU A 85 -30.09 30.60 9.38
N ARG A 86 -30.18 31.03 10.65
CA ARG A 86 -29.29 30.54 11.73
C ARG A 86 -29.42 29.05 11.95
N GLU A 87 -30.65 28.54 12.09
CA GLU A 87 -30.87 27.09 12.24
C GLU A 87 -30.32 26.28 11.06
N GLN A 88 -30.43 26.83 9.84
CA GLN A 88 -29.86 26.19 8.65
C GLN A 88 -28.32 26.14 8.72
N LEU A 89 -27.67 27.19 9.20
CA LEU A 89 -26.21 27.19 9.39
C LEU A 89 -25.79 26.25 10.52
N ASP A 90 -26.50 26.25 11.64
CA ASP A 90 -26.19 25.40 12.80
C ASP A 90 -26.34 23.91 12.44
N GLU A 91 -27.35 23.54 11.65
CA GLU A 91 -27.47 22.17 11.14
C GLU A 91 -26.29 21.79 10.23
N MET A 92 -25.90 22.67 9.31
CA MET A 92 -24.74 22.43 8.44
C MET A 92 -23.43 22.30 9.22
N VAL A 93 -23.26 23.09 10.30
CA VAL A 93 -22.13 22.96 11.22
C VAL A 93 -22.17 21.59 11.90
N ARG A 94 -23.31 21.18 12.47
CA ARG A 94 -23.46 19.89 13.16
C ARG A 94 -23.13 18.72 12.23
N GLU A 95 -23.75 18.66 11.06
CA GLU A 95 -23.55 17.58 10.09
C GLU A 95 -22.07 17.47 9.69
N THR A 96 -21.45 18.59 9.37
CA THR A 96 -20.10 18.57 8.80
C THR A 96 -19.01 18.43 9.86
N ALA A 97 -19.19 19.04 11.04
CA ALA A 97 -18.30 18.83 12.17
C ALA A 97 -18.35 17.37 12.64
N ALA A 98 -19.54 16.76 12.73
CA ALA A 98 -19.68 15.34 13.05
C ALA A 98 -19.03 14.46 11.99
N ALA A 99 -19.20 14.78 10.70
CA ALA A 99 -18.55 14.04 9.62
C ALA A 99 -17.02 14.13 9.70
N LEU A 100 -16.43 15.29 10.00
CA LEU A 100 -14.97 15.43 10.18
C LEU A 100 -14.44 14.62 11.35
N LEU A 101 -15.15 14.61 12.49
CA LEU A 101 -14.76 13.88 13.69
C LEU A 101 -14.81 12.35 13.55
N GLN A 102 -15.44 11.82 12.50
CA GLN A 102 -15.36 10.38 12.19
C GLN A 102 -13.97 9.96 11.69
N TRP A 103 -13.17 10.91 11.17
CA TRP A 103 -11.89 10.61 10.54
C TRP A 103 -10.69 11.10 11.35
N ASP A 104 -10.83 12.22 12.08
CA ASP A 104 -9.75 12.81 12.86
C ASP A 104 -10.28 13.39 14.18
N ASP A 105 -9.49 13.27 15.25
CA ASP A 105 -9.83 13.80 16.57
C ASP A 105 -9.38 15.28 16.65
N ASP A 106 -10.19 16.18 16.10
CA ASP A 106 -9.94 17.62 16.12
C ASP A 106 -10.70 18.29 17.28
N ALA A 107 -9.98 18.57 18.37
CA ALA A 107 -10.54 19.25 19.55
C ALA A 107 -11.20 20.61 19.24
N GLY A 108 -10.73 21.32 18.21
CA GLY A 108 -11.33 22.58 17.78
C GLY A 108 -12.70 22.36 17.12
N ILE A 109 -12.82 21.35 16.27
CA ILE A 109 -14.10 20.96 15.64
C ILE A 109 -15.06 20.38 16.68
N ALA A 110 -14.57 19.57 17.62
CA ALA A 110 -15.37 19.07 18.75
C ALA A 110 -15.94 20.21 19.60
N ALA A 111 -15.14 21.26 19.87
CA ALA A 111 -15.61 22.44 20.59
C ALA A 111 -16.65 23.26 19.81
N VAL A 112 -16.53 23.34 18.47
CA VAL A 112 -17.57 23.96 17.62
C VAL A 112 -18.85 23.13 17.70
N LEU A 113 -18.77 21.82 17.50
CA LEU A 113 -19.93 20.92 17.54
C LEU A 113 -20.67 21.02 18.89
N ALA A 114 -19.95 21.04 20.00
CA ALA A 114 -20.54 21.18 21.33
C ALA A 114 -21.35 22.48 21.48
N ARG A 115 -20.85 23.62 20.98
CA ARG A 115 -21.59 24.90 21.00
C ARG A 115 -22.87 24.86 20.17
N HIS A 116 -22.85 24.12 19.07
CA HIS A 116 -24.00 23.98 18.16
C HIS A 116 -24.96 22.84 18.53
N ALA A 117 -24.57 22.00 19.50
CA ALA A 117 -25.39 20.96 20.10
C ALA A 117 -26.14 21.45 21.35
N GLU A 118 -25.67 22.52 22.00
CA GLU A 118 -26.45 23.23 23.01
C GLU A 118 -27.64 23.92 22.31
N GLU A 119 -28.84 23.34 22.41
CA GLU A 119 -30.08 24.02 22.05
C GLU A 119 -30.12 25.42 22.70
N PRO A 120 -30.79 26.42 22.08
CA PRO A 120 -31.16 27.63 22.81
C PRO A 120 -32.11 27.22 23.95
N SER A 121 -31.52 27.03 25.13
CA SER A 121 -32.16 26.52 26.34
C SER A 121 -33.54 27.11 26.60
N PRO A 122 -34.59 26.29 26.72
CA PRO A 122 -35.58 26.47 27.76
C PRO A 122 -35.06 25.82 29.07
N ALA A 123 -35.33 26.49 30.19
CA ALA A 123 -34.80 26.18 31.53
C ALA A 123 -34.91 24.69 31.96
N PRO A 124 -34.04 24.20 32.87
CA PRO A 124 -33.89 22.78 33.13
C PRO A 124 -35.00 22.23 34.05
N SER A 125 -35.42 20.99 33.81
CA SER A 125 -36.11 20.18 34.82
C SER A 125 -35.39 18.84 35.00
N LYS A 126 -35.07 18.52 36.25
CA LYS A 126 -34.28 17.36 36.70
C LYS A 126 -35.25 16.24 37.08
N GLN A 127 -35.30 15.12 36.36
CA GLN A 127 -35.86 13.88 36.95
C GLN A 127 -35.55 12.53 36.26
N GLU A 128 -34.87 12.45 35.11
CA GLU A 128 -34.78 11.16 34.37
C GLU A 128 -33.46 10.37 34.53
N THR A 129 -32.44 10.89 35.22
CA THR A 129 -31.06 10.36 35.13
C THR A 129 -30.72 9.12 35.98
N ALA A 130 -31.63 8.57 36.79
CA ALA A 130 -31.27 7.52 37.76
C ALA A 130 -31.61 6.08 37.35
N ALA A 131 -32.55 5.88 36.40
CA ALA A 131 -33.01 4.55 36.00
C ALA A 131 -32.25 3.97 34.80
N GLU A 132 -31.75 4.82 33.90
CA GLU A 132 -30.97 4.41 32.71
C GLU A 132 -29.55 3.96 33.06
N ALA A 133 -28.90 4.64 34.02
CA ALA A 133 -27.52 4.34 34.43
C ALA A 133 -27.31 2.93 34.99
N LEU A 134 -28.34 2.29 35.57
CA LEU A 134 -28.24 0.93 36.16
C LEU A 134 -28.46 -0.19 35.14
N LEU A 135 -29.22 0.07 34.06
CA LEU A 135 -29.43 -0.89 32.97
C LEU A 135 -28.24 -0.89 32.00
N GLU A 136 -27.62 0.27 31.80
CA GLU A 136 -26.47 0.44 30.92
C GLU A 136 -25.20 -0.25 31.48
N ASP A 137 -25.00 -0.18 32.79
CA ASP A 137 -23.87 -0.82 33.50
C ASP A 137 -23.95 -2.36 33.44
N LEU A 138 -25.15 -2.94 33.55
CA LEU A 138 -25.36 -4.40 33.50
C LEU A 138 -25.24 -5.00 32.09
N VAL A 139 -25.59 -4.24 31.04
CA VAL A 139 -25.44 -4.66 29.64
C VAL A 139 -23.97 -4.59 29.22
N GLN A 140 -23.25 -3.53 29.62
CA GLN A 140 -21.82 -3.38 29.34
C GLN A 140 -20.98 -4.50 29.95
N ASP A 141 -21.29 -4.93 31.18
CA ASP A 141 -20.53 -5.98 31.87
C ASP A 141 -20.67 -7.37 31.18
N TRP A 142 -21.85 -7.67 30.64
CA TRP A 142 -22.11 -8.93 29.92
C TRP A 142 -21.45 -8.95 28.53
N GLU A 143 -21.49 -7.85 27.80
CA GLU A 143 -20.86 -7.71 26.49
C GLU A 143 -19.33 -7.77 26.57
N GLN A 144 -18.73 -7.14 27.59
CA GLN A 144 -17.29 -7.18 27.83
C GLN A 144 -16.79 -8.60 28.16
N GLN A 145 -17.53 -9.35 28.97
CA GLN A 145 -17.18 -10.72 29.33
C GLN A 145 -17.31 -11.70 28.14
N ALA A 146 -18.35 -11.53 27.31
CA ALA A 146 -18.54 -12.33 26.09
C ALA A 146 -17.46 -12.03 25.04
N ALA A 147 -17.10 -10.75 24.85
CA ALA A 147 -16.04 -10.33 23.94
C ALA A 147 -14.65 -10.85 24.38
N ALA A 148 -14.34 -10.78 25.67
CA ALA A 148 -13.07 -11.28 26.22
C ALA A 148 -12.93 -12.81 26.05
N ALA A 149 -14.01 -13.57 26.24
CA ALA A 149 -14.01 -15.02 26.06
C ALA A 149 -13.87 -15.43 24.58
N ALA A 150 -14.48 -14.69 23.66
CA ALA A 150 -14.31 -14.89 22.21
C ALA A 150 -12.88 -14.55 21.75
N ALA A 151 -12.34 -13.41 22.19
CA ALA A 151 -10.99 -12.97 21.87
C ALA A 151 -9.92 -13.96 22.36
N GLN A 152 -10.07 -14.53 23.56
CA GLN A 152 -9.13 -15.55 24.06
C GLN A 152 -9.16 -16.85 23.26
N ARG A 153 -10.34 -17.29 22.79
CA ARG A 153 -10.47 -18.52 21.98
C ARG A 153 -9.87 -18.33 20.59
N GLU A 154 -10.10 -17.16 19.99
CA GLU A 154 -9.54 -16.81 18.68
C GLU A 154 -8.02 -16.61 18.74
N ALA A 155 -7.51 -15.94 19.78
CA ALA A 155 -6.07 -15.79 20.01
C ALA A 155 -5.37 -17.14 20.15
N ARG A 156 -5.93 -18.09 20.94
CA ARG A 156 -5.35 -19.43 21.10
C ARG A 156 -5.41 -20.27 19.81
N ALA A 157 -6.47 -20.12 19.00
CA ALA A 157 -6.58 -20.80 17.72
C ALA A 157 -5.60 -20.21 16.68
N ALA A 158 -5.42 -18.89 16.66
CA ALA A 158 -4.45 -18.19 15.83
C ALA A 158 -3.01 -18.57 16.21
N GLN A 159 -2.69 -18.64 17.50
CA GLN A 159 -1.36 -19.02 17.99
C GLN A 159 -0.96 -20.45 17.59
N ARG A 160 -1.90 -21.40 17.65
CA ARG A 160 -1.65 -22.80 17.25
C ARG A 160 -1.47 -22.94 15.74
N ARG A 161 -2.23 -22.19 14.92
CA ARG A 161 -2.09 -22.17 13.46
C ARG A 161 -0.78 -21.49 13.04
N ALA A 162 -0.41 -20.38 13.69
CA ALA A 162 0.85 -19.68 13.47
C ALA A 162 2.05 -20.59 13.76
N ALA A 163 2.07 -21.31 14.88
CA ALA A 163 3.17 -22.21 15.24
C ALA A 163 3.37 -23.37 14.24
N SER A 164 2.29 -23.95 13.69
CA SER A 164 2.39 -25.02 12.69
C SER A 164 2.84 -24.53 11.31
N VAL A 165 2.42 -23.33 10.89
CA VAL A 165 2.83 -22.72 9.62
C VAL A 165 4.28 -22.25 9.71
N GLN A 166 4.69 -21.70 10.85
CA GLN A 166 6.04 -21.20 11.08
C GLN A 166 7.09 -22.32 11.11
N LYS A 167 6.79 -23.49 11.67
CA LYS A 167 7.70 -24.64 11.64
C LYS A 167 7.91 -25.21 10.22
N ARG A 168 6.89 -25.13 9.35
CA ARG A 168 6.98 -25.57 7.95
C ARG A 168 7.70 -24.54 7.07
N ARG A 169 7.39 -23.24 7.25
CA ARG A 169 8.12 -22.14 6.61
C ARG A 169 9.61 -22.13 6.98
N GLN A 170 9.96 -22.34 8.24
CA GLN A 170 11.36 -22.41 8.68
C GLN A 170 12.15 -23.54 8.01
N GLN A 171 11.53 -24.68 7.71
CA GLN A 171 12.20 -25.79 7.02
C GLN A 171 12.37 -25.52 5.52
N GLU A 172 11.39 -24.85 4.89
CA GLU A 172 11.45 -24.42 3.48
C GLU A 172 12.47 -23.26 3.32
N GLU A 173 12.44 -22.24 4.18
CA GLU A 173 13.39 -21.10 4.23
C GLU A 173 14.85 -21.56 4.49
N GLN A 174 15.06 -22.60 5.30
CA GLN A 174 16.40 -23.16 5.54
C GLN A 174 16.98 -23.84 4.30
N ALA A 175 16.15 -24.44 3.44
CA ALA A 175 16.61 -25.04 2.19
C ALA A 175 16.91 -23.97 1.12
N VAL A 176 16.08 -22.92 1.03
CA VAL A 176 16.29 -21.80 0.11
C VAL A 176 17.55 -20.99 0.49
N SER A 177 17.72 -20.69 1.78
CA SER A 177 18.90 -19.95 2.28
C SER A 177 20.21 -20.72 2.14
N GLN A 178 20.20 -22.05 2.16
CA GLN A 178 21.39 -22.87 1.89
C GLN A 178 21.84 -22.74 0.44
N SER A 179 20.91 -22.77 -0.51
CA SER A 179 21.22 -22.61 -1.93
C SER A 179 21.69 -21.20 -2.29
N LEU A 180 21.00 -20.17 -1.78
CA LEU A 180 21.40 -18.78 -1.96
C LEU A 180 22.83 -18.55 -1.45
N ARG A 181 23.14 -19.09 -0.27
CA ARG A 181 24.48 -19.03 0.32
C ARG A 181 25.51 -19.81 -0.49
N ASP A 182 25.16 -20.96 -1.07
CA ASP A 182 26.06 -21.75 -1.92
C ASP A 182 26.38 -21.07 -3.25
N VAL A 183 25.37 -20.48 -3.90
CA VAL A 183 25.54 -19.67 -5.12
C VAL A 183 26.40 -18.44 -4.83
N TYR A 184 26.08 -17.69 -3.78
CA TYR A 184 26.87 -16.52 -3.37
C TYR A 184 28.31 -16.89 -2.99
N ARG A 185 28.53 -17.99 -2.25
CA ARG A 185 29.88 -18.44 -1.87
C ARG A 185 30.73 -18.82 -3.09
N ARG A 186 30.14 -19.48 -4.10
CA ARG A 186 30.84 -19.80 -5.35
C ARG A 186 31.14 -18.55 -6.16
N LEU A 187 30.17 -17.66 -6.28
CA LEU A 187 30.32 -16.37 -6.94
C LEU A 187 31.45 -15.54 -6.32
N ALA A 188 31.44 -15.40 -4.99
CA ALA A 188 32.48 -14.71 -4.23
C ALA A 188 33.87 -15.36 -4.39
N SER A 189 33.92 -16.69 -4.50
CA SER A 189 35.17 -17.42 -4.73
C SER A 189 35.72 -17.21 -6.15
N ALA A 190 34.86 -17.12 -7.17
CA ALA A 190 35.23 -16.89 -8.56
C ALA A 190 35.60 -15.41 -8.85
N LEU A 191 34.95 -14.48 -8.16
CA LEU A 191 35.13 -13.03 -8.30
C LEU A 191 36.18 -12.43 -7.34
N HIS A 192 36.94 -13.23 -6.59
CA HIS A 192 37.85 -12.71 -5.57
C HIS A 192 38.97 -11.83 -6.17
N PRO A 193 39.06 -10.53 -5.83
CA PRO A 193 39.96 -9.58 -6.48
C PRO A 193 41.45 -9.82 -6.18
N ASP A 194 41.82 -10.40 -5.03
CA ASP A 194 43.23 -10.68 -4.68
C ASP A 194 43.92 -11.73 -5.57
N ARG A 195 43.18 -12.49 -6.36
CA ARG A 195 43.73 -13.55 -7.21
C ARG A 195 44.04 -13.08 -8.64
N GLU A 196 43.74 -11.83 -9.00
CA GLU A 196 43.94 -11.33 -10.37
C GLU A 196 45.14 -10.39 -10.54
N PRO A 197 46.15 -10.77 -11.35
CA PRO A 197 47.33 -9.95 -11.59
C PRO A 197 47.03 -8.73 -12.48
N ASP A 198 46.04 -8.80 -13.38
CA ASP A 198 45.64 -7.70 -14.27
C ASP A 198 44.79 -6.64 -13.54
N ALA A 199 45.23 -5.38 -13.58
CA ALA A 199 44.56 -4.26 -12.91
C ALA A 199 43.16 -3.95 -13.48
N GLN A 200 42.94 -4.12 -14.78
CA GLN A 200 41.62 -3.88 -15.38
C GLN A 200 40.63 -4.98 -15.00
N GLN A 201 41.07 -6.23 -14.96
CA GLN A 201 40.24 -7.36 -14.52
C GLN A 201 39.95 -7.30 -13.01
N ARG A 202 40.89 -6.81 -12.19
CA ARG A 202 40.67 -6.57 -10.76
C ARG A 202 39.56 -5.54 -10.53
N ALA A 203 39.60 -4.42 -11.24
CA ALA A 203 38.54 -3.40 -11.15
C ALA A 203 37.17 -3.96 -11.56
N ARG A 204 37.13 -4.75 -12.64
CA ARG A 204 35.90 -5.42 -13.11
C ARG A 204 35.35 -6.42 -12.09
N LYS A 205 36.19 -7.29 -11.52
CA LYS A 205 35.78 -8.27 -10.49
C LYS A 205 35.31 -7.60 -9.21
N THR A 206 35.95 -6.50 -8.79
CA THR A 206 35.50 -5.71 -7.64
C THR A 206 34.09 -5.14 -7.86
N ALA A 207 33.79 -4.62 -9.06
CA ALA A 207 32.44 -4.12 -9.38
C ALA A 207 31.40 -5.25 -9.37
N LEU A 208 31.71 -6.41 -9.96
CA LEU A 208 30.83 -7.58 -9.95
C LEU A 208 30.62 -8.13 -8.52
N MET A 209 31.65 -8.09 -7.67
CA MET A 209 31.55 -8.51 -6.27
C MET A 209 30.66 -7.57 -5.45
N GLN A 210 30.74 -6.25 -5.67
CA GLN A 210 29.83 -5.29 -5.04
C GLN A 210 28.37 -5.55 -5.43
N GLN A 211 28.12 -5.83 -6.72
CA GLN A 211 26.81 -6.21 -7.21
C GLN A 211 26.33 -7.54 -6.60
N ALA A 212 27.24 -8.51 -6.38
CA ALA A 212 26.93 -9.79 -5.75
C ALA A 212 26.54 -9.62 -4.28
N ASN A 213 27.23 -8.75 -3.55
CA ASN A 213 26.90 -8.46 -2.16
C ASN A 213 25.51 -7.82 -2.04
N GLN A 214 25.17 -6.90 -2.95
CA GLN A 214 23.84 -6.28 -2.98
C GLN A 214 22.76 -7.31 -3.31
N ALA A 215 22.97 -8.12 -4.35
CA ALA A 215 22.04 -9.19 -4.72
C ALA A 215 21.84 -10.21 -3.59
N TYR A 216 22.88 -10.51 -2.80
CA TYR A 216 22.76 -11.38 -1.63
C TYR A 216 21.96 -10.73 -0.50
N ALA A 217 22.16 -9.44 -0.24
CA ALA A 217 21.40 -8.69 0.76
C ALA A 217 19.91 -8.57 0.39
N ASP A 218 19.62 -8.46 -0.91
CA ASP A 218 18.25 -8.38 -1.44
C ASP A 218 17.60 -9.77 -1.65
N GLU A 219 18.25 -10.86 -1.18
CA GLU A 219 17.85 -12.26 -1.39
C GLU A 219 17.54 -12.61 -2.86
N ASN A 220 18.22 -11.89 -3.77
CA ASN A 220 17.95 -11.90 -5.19
C ASN A 220 18.76 -13.00 -5.89
N LEU A 221 18.30 -14.25 -5.76
CA LEU A 221 18.95 -15.40 -6.38
C LEU A 221 19.17 -15.21 -7.89
N LEU A 222 18.19 -14.66 -8.62
CA LEU A 222 18.33 -14.42 -10.05
C LEU A 222 19.49 -13.48 -10.38
N ALA A 223 19.65 -12.37 -9.63
CA ALA A 223 20.79 -11.46 -9.81
C ALA A 223 22.11 -12.14 -9.42
N LEU A 224 22.12 -13.03 -8.42
CA LEU A 224 23.30 -13.84 -8.11
C LEU A 224 23.63 -14.84 -9.22
N LEU A 225 22.63 -15.48 -9.82
CA LEU A 225 22.80 -16.38 -10.97
C LEU A 225 23.27 -15.61 -12.21
N GLU A 226 22.78 -14.40 -12.43
CA GLU A 226 23.25 -13.48 -13.48
C GLU A 226 24.71 -13.10 -13.29
N LEU A 227 25.09 -12.70 -12.08
CA LEU A 227 26.46 -12.32 -11.76
C LEU A 227 27.38 -13.54 -11.83
N GLN A 228 26.89 -14.71 -11.44
CA GLN A 228 27.58 -15.97 -11.66
C GLN A 228 27.79 -16.23 -13.15
N LEU A 229 26.78 -16.02 -13.99
CA LEU A 229 26.88 -16.13 -15.44
C LEU A 229 27.82 -15.10 -16.09
N GLN A 230 27.83 -13.85 -15.60
CA GLN A 230 28.74 -12.81 -16.06
C GLN A 230 30.19 -13.07 -15.62
N ALA A 231 30.37 -13.65 -14.43
CA ALA A 231 31.65 -14.14 -13.94
C ALA A 231 32.11 -15.40 -14.70
N GLU A 232 31.16 -16.28 -15.03
CA GLU A 232 31.30 -17.54 -15.76
C GLU A 232 31.12 -17.39 -17.28
N GLN A 233 31.18 -16.17 -17.85
CA GLN A 233 31.32 -15.94 -19.31
C GLN A 233 32.62 -16.55 -19.91
N ILE A 234 33.27 -17.43 -19.16
CA ILE A 234 34.33 -18.33 -19.57
C ILE A 234 33.76 -19.71 -20.02
N ASP A 235 32.51 -20.12 -19.70
CA ASP A 235 31.94 -21.34 -20.32
C ASP A 235 30.40 -21.51 -20.23
N ALA A 236 29.68 -21.05 -21.26
CA ALA A 236 28.24 -21.34 -21.42
C ALA A 236 27.93 -22.85 -21.59
N ALA A 237 28.94 -23.66 -21.96
CA ALA A 237 28.80 -25.12 -21.99
C ALA A 237 28.71 -25.72 -20.57
N HIS A 238 29.24 -25.03 -19.55
CA HIS A 238 29.18 -25.54 -18.19
C HIS A 238 27.76 -25.47 -17.61
N LEU A 239 26.96 -24.46 -17.98
CA LEU A 239 25.53 -24.39 -17.64
C LEU A 239 24.68 -25.46 -18.33
N ALA A 240 25.00 -25.78 -19.59
CA ALA A 240 24.38 -26.91 -20.27
C ALA A 240 24.73 -28.24 -19.59
N SER A 241 25.94 -28.35 -19.02
CA SER A 241 26.40 -29.52 -18.24
C SER A 241 25.99 -29.55 -16.77
N VAL A 242 25.19 -28.58 -16.30
CA VAL A 242 24.77 -28.51 -14.89
C VAL A 242 24.06 -29.80 -14.50
N ASP A 243 24.53 -30.42 -13.42
CA ASP A 243 23.91 -31.59 -12.79
C ASP A 243 22.37 -31.41 -12.74
N ARG A 244 21.59 -32.35 -13.29
CA ARG A 244 20.10 -32.30 -13.30
C ARG A 244 19.49 -31.87 -11.96
N ARG A 245 20.09 -32.31 -10.85
CA ARG A 245 19.67 -31.95 -9.47
C ARG A 245 19.75 -30.45 -9.19
N ARG A 246 20.78 -29.76 -9.68
CA ARG A 246 20.95 -28.30 -9.50
C ARG A 246 19.99 -27.51 -10.39
N LEU A 247 19.80 -27.93 -11.64
CA LEU A 247 18.85 -27.27 -12.54
C LEU A 247 17.42 -27.37 -11.99
N GLN A 248 17.04 -28.56 -11.50
CA GLN A 248 15.75 -28.75 -10.83
C GLN A 248 15.62 -27.86 -9.59
N HIS A 249 16.68 -27.71 -8.81
CA HIS A 249 16.67 -26.81 -7.67
C HIS A 249 16.47 -25.34 -8.08
N TYR A 250 17.15 -24.86 -9.12
CA TYR A 250 16.94 -23.49 -9.64
C TYR A 250 15.51 -23.27 -10.15
N VAL A 251 14.95 -24.26 -10.86
CA VAL A 251 13.55 -24.22 -11.29
C VAL A 251 12.62 -24.04 -10.08
N THR A 252 12.83 -24.80 -8.99
CA THR A 252 12.02 -24.66 -7.78
C THR A 252 12.11 -23.25 -7.20
N VAL A 253 13.32 -22.70 -7.01
CA VAL A 253 13.46 -21.36 -6.41
C VAL A 253 12.90 -20.27 -7.32
N LEU A 254 13.07 -20.37 -8.64
CA LEU A 254 12.48 -19.40 -9.57
C LEU A 254 10.95 -19.43 -9.53
N GLN A 255 10.34 -20.59 -9.27
CA GLN A 255 8.89 -20.69 -9.09
C GLN A 255 8.42 -20.03 -7.80
N GLU A 256 9.17 -20.21 -6.71
CA GLU A 256 8.90 -19.53 -5.43
C GLU A 256 9.00 -18.02 -5.61
N GLN A 257 10.09 -17.53 -6.20
CA GLN A 257 10.27 -16.10 -6.49
C GLN A 257 9.18 -15.53 -7.40
N LEU A 258 8.76 -16.28 -8.43
CA LEU A 258 7.67 -15.89 -9.30
C LEU A 258 6.36 -15.75 -8.50
N ALA A 259 6.07 -16.70 -7.63
CA ALA A 259 4.88 -16.67 -6.77
C ALA A 259 4.90 -15.46 -5.82
N ASP A 260 6.05 -15.18 -5.21
CA ASP A 260 6.22 -14.03 -4.30
C ASP A 260 6.05 -12.70 -5.04
N LEU A 261 6.67 -12.54 -6.21
CA LEU A 261 6.51 -11.34 -7.03
C LEU A 261 5.07 -11.14 -7.48
N GLN A 262 4.38 -12.22 -7.84
CA GLN A 262 2.96 -12.19 -8.19
C GLN A 262 2.09 -11.77 -7.00
N ALA A 263 2.34 -12.34 -5.82
CA ALA A 263 1.62 -12.01 -4.60
C ALA A 263 1.84 -10.55 -4.19
N GLU A 264 3.09 -10.08 -4.21
CA GLU A 264 3.47 -8.70 -3.93
C GLU A 264 2.77 -7.72 -4.90
N THR A 265 2.84 -8.00 -6.20
CA THR A 265 2.21 -7.15 -7.22
C THR A 265 0.69 -7.10 -7.03
N GLN A 266 0.06 -8.23 -6.71
CA GLN A 266 -1.36 -8.29 -6.43
C GLN A 266 -1.75 -7.53 -5.16
N ARG A 267 -0.89 -7.54 -4.12
CA ARG A 267 -1.12 -6.76 -2.90
C ARG A 267 -1.10 -5.26 -3.19
N LEU A 268 -0.08 -4.80 -3.92
CA LEU A 268 0.01 -3.40 -4.35
C LEU A 268 -1.20 -2.98 -5.20
N GLU A 269 -1.64 -3.84 -6.14
CA GLU A 269 -2.85 -3.56 -6.92
C GLU A 269 -4.09 -3.44 -6.01
N SER A 270 -4.23 -4.33 -5.02
CA SER A 270 -5.37 -4.30 -4.10
C SER A 270 -5.37 -3.06 -3.20
N GLU A 271 -4.19 -2.64 -2.72
CA GLU A 271 -4.02 -1.43 -1.91
C GLU A 271 -4.40 -0.20 -2.73
N PHE A 272 -3.94 -0.12 -3.98
CA PHE A 272 -4.34 0.94 -4.90
C PHE A 272 -5.85 0.96 -5.17
N ARG A 273 -6.47 -0.22 -5.35
CA ARG A 273 -7.93 -0.32 -5.53
C ARG A 273 -8.69 0.18 -4.30
N ALA A 274 -8.27 -0.20 -3.10
CA ALA A 274 -8.87 0.26 -1.86
C ALA A 274 -8.75 1.79 -1.73
N ALA A 275 -7.56 2.35 -1.98
CA ALA A 275 -7.32 3.79 -1.91
C ALA A 275 -8.11 4.61 -2.95
N THR A 276 -8.47 3.99 -4.07
CA THR A 276 -9.25 4.63 -5.16
C THR A 276 -10.73 4.26 -5.15
N GLY A 277 -11.20 3.49 -4.16
CA GLY A 277 -12.60 3.05 -4.08
C GLY A 277 -13.04 2.07 -5.18
N LEU A 278 -12.09 1.41 -5.86
CA LEU A 278 -12.38 0.41 -6.86
C LEU A 278 -12.84 -0.91 -6.23
N ALA A 279 -13.75 -1.60 -6.92
CA ALA A 279 -14.12 -2.96 -6.56
C ALA A 279 -12.91 -3.90 -6.53
N ALA A 280 -12.96 -4.90 -5.62
CA ALA A 280 -11.97 -5.96 -5.54
C ALA A 280 -11.82 -6.67 -6.88
N GLY A 281 -10.58 -6.97 -7.28
CA GLY A 281 -10.28 -7.58 -8.57
C GLY A 281 -8.78 -7.65 -8.83
N ARG A 282 -8.41 -8.12 -10.02
CA ARG A 282 -7.01 -8.26 -10.47
C ARG A 282 -6.85 -7.77 -11.90
N GLY A 283 -5.62 -7.47 -12.31
CA GLY A 283 -5.29 -7.16 -13.70
C GLY A 283 -5.72 -5.76 -14.13
N LEU A 284 -5.61 -4.77 -13.24
CA LEU A 284 -5.86 -3.38 -13.61
C LEU A 284 -4.85 -2.92 -14.67
N GLN A 285 -5.35 -2.46 -15.81
CA GLN A 285 -4.50 -1.98 -16.89
C GLN A 285 -3.72 -0.71 -16.46
N PRO A 286 -2.38 -0.65 -16.67
CA PRO A 286 -1.53 0.48 -16.32
C PRO A 286 -2.11 1.85 -16.73
N ARG A 287 -2.50 1.98 -18.01
CA ARG A 287 -3.07 3.22 -18.56
C ARG A 287 -4.37 3.65 -17.89
N LYS A 288 -5.18 2.69 -17.43
CA LYS A 288 -6.43 2.98 -16.71
C LYS A 288 -6.11 3.51 -15.32
N ALA A 289 -5.17 2.88 -14.62
CA ALA A 289 -4.72 3.33 -13.31
C ALA A 289 -4.11 4.75 -13.35
N ASP A 290 -3.26 5.05 -14.34
CA ASP A 290 -2.67 6.40 -14.49
C ASP A 290 -3.73 7.49 -14.76
N ARG A 291 -4.74 7.18 -15.59
CA ARG A 291 -5.88 8.08 -15.81
C ARG A 291 -6.67 8.31 -14.54
N MET A 292 -6.88 7.27 -13.73
CA MET A 292 -7.60 7.36 -12.46
C MET A 292 -6.89 8.26 -11.45
N ILE A 293 -5.57 8.15 -11.33
CA ILE A 293 -4.77 9.04 -10.48
C ILE A 293 -4.99 10.50 -10.90
N THR A 294 -4.88 10.76 -12.20
CA THR A 294 -5.02 12.12 -12.75
C THR A 294 -6.43 12.67 -12.55
N SER A 295 -7.47 11.86 -12.82
CA SER A 295 -8.86 12.28 -12.65
C SER A 295 -9.19 12.54 -11.18
N GLU A 296 -8.69 11.70 -10.27
CA GLU A 296 -8.94 11.84 -8.84
C GLU A 296 -8.28 13.11 -8.28
N ALA A 297 -7.01 13.35 -8.62
CA ALA A 297 -6.33 14.58 -8.23
C ALA A 297 -7.07 15.83 -8.76
N ASN A 298 -7.56 15.81 -10.00
CA ASN A 298 -8.31 16.93 -10.57
C ASN A 298 -9.70 17.10 -9.95
N ARG A 299 -10.40 16.00 -9.64
CA ARG A 299 -11.68 16.02 -8.92
C ARG A 299 -11.53 16.69 -7.57
N LEU A 300 -10.57 16.23 -6.76
CA LEU A 300 -10.29 16.79 -5.42
C LEU A 300 -9.87 18.26 -5.49
N ARG A 301 -9.07 18.66 -6.49
CA ARG A 301 -8.71 20.09 -6.70
C ARG A 301 -9.93 20.94 -7.04
N GLY A 302 -10.84 20.42 -7.86
CA GLY A 302 -12.10 21.09 -8.17
C GLY A 302 -12.97 21.29 -6.93
N GLU A 303 -13.12 20.24 -6.12
CA GLU A 303 -13.83 20.31 -4.83
C GLU A 303 -13.19 21.32 -3.88
N LEU A 304 -11.86 21.28 -3.75
CA LEU A 304 -11.12 22.24 -2.93
C LEU A 304 -11.34 23.69 -3.39
N GLN A 305 -11.33 23.96 -4.69
CA GLN A 305 -11.59 25.30 -5.21
C GLN A 305 -13.03 25.74 -4.95
N GLN A 306 -14.01 24.86 -5.13
CA GLN A 306 -15.41 25.18 -4.83
C GLN A 306 -15.61 25.47 -3.35
N LEU A 307 -15.05 24.64 -2.47
CA LEU A 307 -15.16 24.81 -1.03
C LEU A 307 -14.51 26.12 -0.56
N ARG A 308 -13.35 26.48 -1.11
CA ARG A 308 -12.69 27.77 -0.84
C ARG A 308 -13.54 28.96 -1.30
N LEU A 309 -14.22 28.87 -2.44
CA LEU A 309 -15.13 29.92 -2.90
C LEU A 309 -16.35 30.05 -1.99
N GLN A 310 -16.96 28.93 -1.59
CA GLN A 310 -18.07 28.91 -0.63
C GLN A 310 -17.67 29.51 0.71
N THR A 311 -16.50 29.13 1.24
CA THR A 311 -15.95 29.67 2.49
C THR A 311 -15.81 31.19 2.44
N ARG A 312 -15.39 31.75 1.29
CA ARG A 312 -15.29 33.21 1.11
C ARG A 312 -16.65 33.89 1.05
N ALA A 313 -17.62 33.29 0.38
CA ALA A 313 -18.98 33.83 0.28
C ALA A 313 -19.67 33.91 1.65
N LEU A 314 -19.32 33.04 2.61
CA LEU A 314 -19.83 33.11 3.99
C LEU A 314 -19.35 34.36 4.76
N ALA A 315 -18.31 35.06 4.27
CA ALA A 315 -17.81 36.26 4.91
C ALA A 315 -18.58 37.54 4.53
N ASP A 316 -19.34 37.52 3.43
CA ASP A 316 -20.15 38.65 2.97
C ASP A 316 -21.63 38.40 3.28
N GLU A 317 -22.29 39.32 4.00
CA GLU A 317 -23.69 39.16 4.46
C GLU A 317 -24.68 39.02 3.29
N GLY A 318 -24.43 39.72 2.17
CA GLY A 318 -25.26 39.67 0.97
C GLY A 318 -25.09 38.35 0.21
N GLU A 319 -23.85 37.90 0.04
CA GLU A 319 -23.55 36.62 -0.59
C GLU A 319 -24.02 35.42 0.26
N LEU A 320 -23.86 35.49 1.59
CA LEU A 320 -24.33 34.49 2.55
C LEU A 320 -25.84 34.26 2.42
N THR A 321 -26.63 35.35 2.42
CA THR A 321 -28.08 35.26 2.32
C THR A 321 -28.53 34.70 0.97
N ALA A 322 -27.87 35.11 -0.13
CA ALA A 322 -28.14 34.59 -1.46
C ALA A 322 -27.79 33.10 -1.57
N TRP A 323 -26.67 32.69 -0.97
CA TRP A 323 -26.23 31.30 -0.93
C TRP A 323 -27.17 30.41 -0.10
N LEU A 324 -27.58 30.83 1.11
CA LEU A 324 -28.51 30.07 1.95
C LEU A 324 -29.84 29.79 1.24
N ARG A 325 -30.35 30.77 0.49
CA ARG A 325 -31.55 30.60 -0.36
C ARG A 325 -31.33 29.59 -1.48
N ALA A 326 -30.18 29.64 -2.15
CA ALA A 326 -29.85 28.72 -3.22
C ALA A 326 -29.69 27.26 -2.73
N VAL A 327 -29.13 27.06 -1.54
CA VAL A 327 -29.00 25.75 -0.90
C VAL A 327 -30.39 25.19 -0.55
N ARG A 328 -31.28 26.03 -0.01
CA ARG A 328 -32.65 25.62 0.36
C ARG A 328 -33.54 25.23 -0.82
N GLN A 329 -33.25 25.71 -2.03
CA GLN A 329 -33.97 25.33 -3.25
C GLN A 329 -33.47 24.00 -3.86
N LYS A 330 -32.32 23.50 -3.42
CA LYS A 330 -31.70 22.28 -3.96
C LYS A 330 -31.85 21.05 -3.06
N GLY A 331 -32.15 21.24 -1.77
CA GLY A 331 -32.49 20.17 -0.81
C GLY A 331 -33.98 19.87 -0.81
#